data_AF-A0A8D0H7G0-F1
#
_entry.id   AF-A0A8D0H7G0-F1
#
_cell.length_a   1.000
_cell.length_b   1.000
_cell.length_c   1.000
_cell.angle_alpha   90.00
_cell.angle_beta   90.00
_cell.angle_gamma   90.00
#
_symmetry.space_group_name_H-M   'P 1'
#
loop_
_entity.id
_entity.type
_entity.pdbx_description
1 polymer ?
#
loop_
_entity_poly.entity_id
_entity_poly.type
_entity_poly.pdbx_seq_one_letter_code
_entity_poly.pdbx_strand_id
1 'polypeptide(L)'
;MAGASPLSALWLCSILWLPSLQGQAGQKQDDTFYLWIDAHQARVLIGFEEDILIVSEGKMAPFTHDFRKAQQRMPAIPVNIHSMNFTWQATGQAEYFYEFLSLRSLDKSIMADPTINIPLLGTVPHKASALCAPRCMNGGLCVTPGLCICPPGFYGISCDKANCTTTCFNGGTCFYLGKCICPAGLEGDQCEISKCHQLCRNGGKCTGKNKCKCSKGYQGDLCWHGRHCNKRYGASLMNALRPTGTKHRQHTPSPKKAEERHIPPESNYIW
;
A
#
# COMPACT_ATOMS: atom_id res chain seq x y z
N MET A 1 59.59 -62.26 52.61
CA MET A 1 59.33 -61.82 54.00
C MET A 1 59.00 -60.34 53.96
N ALA A 2 57.91 -59.97 54.62
CA ALA A 2 57.19 -58.71 54.44
C ALA A 2 58.02 -57.47 54.79
N GLY A 3 57.92 -56.45 53.94
CA GLY A 3 58.42 -55.09 54.17
C GLY A 3 57.28 -54.16 54.58
N ALA A 4 57.57 -53.41 55.65
CA ALA A 4 56.93 -52.24 56.26
C ALA A 4 55.72 -51.55 55.59
N SER A 5 54.67 -51.43 56.42
CA SER A 5 53.80 -50.28 56.76
C SER A 5 54.05 -48.89 56.15
N PRO A 6 53.16 -47.90 56.41
CA PRO A 6 51.83 -47.71 55.84
C PRO A 6 51.74 -46.29 55.22
N LEU A 7 50.59 -45.88 54.69
CA LEU A 7 50.02 -44.52 54.86
C LEU A 7 48.82 -44.33 53.91
N SER A 8 47.68 -43.95 54.51
CA SER A 8 46.71 -42.94 54.03
C SER A 8 46.16 -43.06 52.59
N ALA A 9 44.87 -42.94 52.31
CA ALA A 9 43.72 -42.48 53.06
C ALA A 9 42.46 -42.95 52.34
N LEU A 10 41.49 -43.37 53.15
CA LEU A 10 40.05 -43.14 53.02
C LEU A 10 39.50 -42.90 51.60
N TRP A 11 39.02 -44.00 51.03
CA TRP A 11 37.80 -44.01 50.22
C TRP A 11 36.64 -43.40 51.01
N LEU A 12 35.79 -42.60 50.36
CA LEU A 12 34.36 -42.93 50.20
C LEU A 12 33.66 -41.90 49.30
N CYS A 13 32.97 -42.46 48.31
CA CYS A 13 32.05 -41.81 47.38
C CYS A 13 30.92 -41.07 48.08
N SER A 14 30.61 -39.87 47.60
CA SER A 14 29.28 -39.27 47.72
C SER A 14 28.90 -38.63 46.40
N ILE A 15 27.94 -39.27 45.74
CA ILE A 15 27.29 -38.87 44.50
C ILE A 15 26.58 -37.54 44.74
N LEU A 16 27.03 -36.46 44.10
CA LEU A 16 26.26 -35.23 43.95
C LEU A 16 25.74 -35.18 42.50
N TRP A 17 24.42 -35.21 42.40
CA TRP A 17 23.67 -34.91 41.19
C TRP A 17 24.10 -33.55 40.64
N LEU A 18 24.71 -33.53 39.47
CA LEU A 18 24.76 -32.33 38.64
C LEU A 18 23.39 -32.18 37.97
N PRO A 19 22.64 -31.08 38.22
CA PRO A 19 21.57 -30.73 37.30
C PRO A 19 22.25 -30.40 35.97
N SER A 20 21.83 -31.11 34.94
CA SER A 20 22.15 -30.79 33.56
C SER A 20 21.75 -29.33 33.31
N LEU A 21 22.75 -28.45 33.21
CA LEU A 21 22.61 -27.21 32.47
C LEU A 21 22.38 -27.61 31.01
N GLN A 22 21.13 -27.98 30.68
CA GLN A 22 20.61 -27.73 29.35
C GLN A 22 20.57 -26.21 29.22
N GLY A 23 21.72 -25.63 28.85
CA GLY A 23 21.72 -24.38 28.13
C GLY A 23 20.84 -24.61 26.92
N GLN A 24 19.61 -24.12 26.98
CA GLN A 24 18.87 -23.84 25.76
C GLN A 24 19.76 -22.85 25.01
N ALA A 25 20.49 -23.36 24.01
CA ALA A 25 20.95 -22.55 22.91
C ALA A 25 19.68 -22.05 22.22
N GLY A 26 19.06 -21.02 22.79
CA GLY A 26 18.17 -20.16 22.04
C GLY A 26 18.97 -19.76 20.82
N GLN A 27 18.46 -20.08 19.64
CA GLN A 27 19.06 -19.65 18.38
C GLN A 27 19.29 -18.14 18.53
N LYS A 28 20.55 -17.75 18.70
CA LYS A 28 20.94 -16.35 18.65
C LYS A 28 20.69 -15.98 17.21
N GLN A 29 19.54 -15.37 16.94
CA GLN A 29 19.23 -14.83 15.64
C GLN A 29 20.31 -13.79 15.39
N ASP A 30 21.26 -14.10 14.51
CA ASP A 30 22.36 -13.18 14.28
C ASP A 30 21.79 -11.88 13.71
N ASP A 31 22.03 -10.79 14.47
CA ASP A 31 21.70 -9.44 14.09
C ASP A 31 22.48 -9.11 12.82
N THR A 32 21.78 -9.02 11.69
CA THR A 32 22.45 -8.83 10.41
C THR A 32 21.57 -8.15 9.36
N PHE A 33 22.18 -7.81 8.23
CA PHE A 33 21.57 -7.02 7.17
C PHE A 33 21.72 -7.71 5.82
N TYR A 34 20.66 -7.66 5.02
CA TYR A 34 20.62 -8.18 3.66
C TYR A 34 20.11 -7.12 2.69
N LEU A 35 20.67 -7.10 1.47
CA LEU A 35 20.25 -6.27 0.34
C LEU A 35 20.39 -7.10 -0.95
N TRP A 36 19.35 -7.18 -1.77
CA TRP A 36 19.34 -7.97 -2.99
C TRP A 36 18.38 -7.41 -4.04
N ILE A 37 18.47 -7.93 -5.25
CA ILE A 37 17.46 -7.75 -6.30
C ILE A 37 16.71 -9.07 -6.40
N ASP A 38 15.38 -9.04 -6.31
CA ASP A 38 14.56 -10.26 -6.35
C ASP A 38 14.64 -10.96 -7.71
N ALA A 39 14.44 -12.28 -7.72
CA ALA A 39 14.49 -13.11 -8.91
C ALA A 39 13.63 -12.61 -10.07
N HIS A 40 12.46 -12.03 -9.79
CA HIS A 40 11.59 -11.49 -10.84
C HIS A 40 12.18 -10.22 -11.47
N GLN A 41 12.70 -9.30 -10.66
CA GLN A 41 13.40 -8.11 -11.14
C GLN A 41 14.69 -8.48 -11.90
N ALA A 42 15.45 -9.46 -11.41
CA ALA A 42 16.64 -9.98 -12.08
C ALA A 42 16.32 -10.57 -13.46
N ARG A 43 15.21 -11.32 -13.57
CA ARG A 43 14.73 -11.87 -14.85
C ARG A 43 14.48 -10.77 -15.88
N VAL A 44 13.86 -9.67 -15.46
CA VAL A 44 13.58 -8.53 -16.33
C VAL A 44 14.86 -7.77 -16.73
N LEU A 45 15.82 -7.68 -15.81
CA LEU A 45 17.05 -6.89 -16.02
C LEU A 45 18.11 -7.62 -16.86
N ILE A 46 18.38 -8.88 -16.53
CA ILE A 46 19.50 -9.65 -17.09
C ILE A 46 19.10 -11.02 -17.66
N GLY A 47 17.82 -11.37 -17.61
CA GLY A 47 17.31 -12.62 -18.19
C GLY A 47 17.45 -13.86 -17.30
N PHE A 48 17.95 -13.72 -16.07
CA PHE A 48 18.11 -14.82 -15.11
C PHE A 48 17.14 -14.65 -13.93
N GLU A 49 16.38 -15.69 -13.61
CA GLU A 49 15.36 -15.69 -12.55
C GLU A 49 15.94 -16.23 -11.24
N GLU A 50 16.92 -15.51 -10.69
CA GLU A 50 17.56 -15.81 -9.41
C GLU A 50 17.78 -14.52 -8.62
N ASP A 51 17.76 -14.61 -7.28
CA ASP A 51 18.03 -13.47 -6.43
C ASP A 51 19.50 -13.02 -6.58
N ILE A 52 19.72 -11.73 -6.85
CA ILE A 52 21.06 -11.15 -6.94
C ILE A 52 21.39 -10.54 -5.58
N LEU A 53 22.12 -11.28 -4.75
CA LEU A 53 22.57 -10.82 -3.43
C LEU A 53 23.67 -9.75 -3.58
N ILE A 54 23.44 -8.58 -3.00
CA ILE A 54 24.41 -7.47 -2.99
C ILE A 54 25.09 -7.38 -1.62
N VAL A 55 24.29 -7.51 -0.55
CA VAL A 55 24.77 -7.63 0.83
C VAL A 55 24.15 -8.86 1.46
N SER A 56 24.98 -9.72 2.03
CA SER A 56 24.58 -10.93 2.73
C SER A 56 25.31 -10.99 4.06
N GLU A 57 24.55 -11.14 5.15
CA GLU A 57 25.10 -11.16 6.50
C GLU A 57 25.96 -9.92 6.82
N GLY A 58 25.52 -8.75 6.36
CA GLY A 58 26.25 -7.48 6.54
C GLY A 58 27.54 -7.36 5.72
N LYS A 59 27.85 -8.35 4.86
CA LYS A 59 29.04 -8.36 4.00
C LYS A 59 28.65 -8.13 2.55
N MET A 60 29.43 -7.29 1.88
CA MET A 60 29.29 -7.03 0.44
C MET A 60 29.57 -8.30 -0.37
N ALA A 61 28.78 -8.54 -1.42
CA ALA A 61 28.96 -9.70 -2.28
C ALA A 61 30.32 -9.67 -3.01
N PRO A 62 31.00 -10.81 -3.24
CA PRO A 62 32.36 -10.83 -3.77
C PRO A 62 32.57 -10.08 -5.10
N PHE A 63 31.55 -10.03 -5.96
CA PHE A 63 31.63 -9.31 -7.23
C PHE A 63 31.72 -7.79 -7.05
N THR A 64 31.33 -7.25 -5.90
CA THR A 64 31.37 -5.81 -5.60
C THR A 64 32.70 -5.33 -5.03
N HIS A 65 33.59 -6.24 -4.59
CA HIS A 65 34.90 -5.88 -4.03
C HIS A 65 35.78 -5.09 -5.00
N ASP A 66 35.74 -5.43 -6.30
CA ASP A 66 36.32 -4.62 -7.37
C ASP A 66 35.20 -3.91 -8.12
N PHE A 67 34.72 -2.81 -7.54
CA PHE A 67 33.58 -2.06 -8.07
C PHE A 67 33.82 -1.54 -9.49
N ARG A 68 35.07 -1.20 -9.86
CA ARG A 68 35.37 -0.74 -11.23
C ARG A 68 35.17 -1.86 -12.25
N LYS A 69 35.67 -3.06 -11.94
CA LYS A 69 35.47 -4.23 -12.79
C LYS A 69 34.01 -4.67 -12.81
N ALA A 70 33.30 -4.55 -11.69
CA ALA A 70 31.85 -4.80 -11.63
C ALA A 70 31.08 -3.83 -12.53
N GLN A 71 31.36 -2.54 -12.44
CA GLN A 71 30.72 -1.49 -13.24
C GLN A 71 30.96 -1.69 -14.73
N GLN A 72 32.14 -2.14 -15.15
CA GLN A 72 32.44 -2.46 -16.56
C GLN A 72 31.62 -3.64 -17.10
N ARG A 73 31.14 -4.52 -16.22
CA ARG A 73 30.30 -5.66 -16.59
C ARG A 73 28.79 -5.35 -16.51
N MET A 74 28.42 -4.23 -15.91
CA MET A 74 27.03 -3.79 -15.82
C MET A 74 26.64 -3.08 -17.12
N PRO A 75 25.70 -3.63 -17.91
CA PRO A 75 25.20 -2.94 -19.08
C PRO A 75 24.37 -1.72 -18.68
N ALA A 76 24.18 -0.79 -19.62
CA ALA A 76 23.22 0.29 -19.44
C ALA A 76 21.81 -0.29 -19.23
N ILE A 77 21.03 0.33 -18.34
CA ILE A 77 19.64 -0.09 -18.07
C ILE A 77 18.83 0.04 -19.37
N PRO A 78 18.20 -1.04 -19.87
CA PRO A 78 17.38 -1.01 -21.07
C PRO A 78 16.22 -0.01 -20.98
N VAL A 79 15.87 0.64 -22.10
CA VAL A 79 14.82 1.67 -22.16
C VAL A 79 13.42 1.21 -21.74
N ASN A 80 13.15 -0.09 -21.77
CA ASN A 80 11.88 -0.68 -21.31
C ASN A 80 11.80 -0.81 -19.78
N ILE A 81 12.91 -0.58 -19.08
CA ILE A 81 13.00 -0.62 -17.62
C ILE A 81 13.05 0.82 -17.11
N HIS A 82 11.94 1.29 -16.57
CA HIS A 82 11.81 2.66 -16.05
C HIS A 82 12.15 2.75 -14.56
N SER A 83 12.20 1.62 -13.87
CA SER A 83 12.55 1.54 -12.46
C SER A 83 13.07 0.15 -12.10
N MET A 84 13.84 0.06 -11.02
CA MET A 84 14.53 -1.16 -10.60
C MET A 84 14.31 -1.45 -9.12
N ASN A 85 13.84 -2.65 -8.82
CA ASN A 85 13.61 -3.09 -7.45
C ASN A 85 14.86 -3.58 -6.71
N PHE A 86 15.01 -3.11 -5.47
CA PHE A 86 15.97 -3.55 -4.47
C PHE A 86 15.23 -3.94 -3.21
N THR A 87 15.45 -5.15 -2.74
CA THR A 87 14.89 -5.65 -1.50
C THR A 87 15.95 -5.61 -0.42
N TRP A 88 15.58 -5.24 0.79
CA TRP A 88 16.47 -5.26 1.93
C TRP A 88 15.76 -5.68 3.20
N GLN A 89 16.50 -6.16 4.19
CA GLN A 89 15.96 -6.40 5.52
C GLN A 89 17.06 -6.43 6.57
N ALA A 90 16.72 -6.00 7.78
CA ALA A 90 17.44 -6.30 8.99
C ALA A 90 16.86 -7.58 9.63
N THR A 91 17.73 -8.49 10.07
CA THR A 91 17.38 -9.65 10.89
C THR A 91 17.84 -9.43 12.32
N GLY A 92 17.16 -10.09 13.25
CA GLY A 92 17.44 -9.94 14.68
C GLY A 92 16.78 -8.68 15.27
N GLN A 93 17.40 -8.13 16.31
CA GLN A 93 16.92 -6.99 17.10
C GLN A 93 17.71 -5.70 16.86
N ALA A 94 18.84 -5.76 16.14
CA ALA A 94 19.64 -4.57 15.86
C ALA A 94 18.97 -3.66 14.82
N GLU A 95 18.91 -2.37 15.12
CA GLU A 95 18.43 -1.35 14.19
C GLU A 95 19.57 -0.91 13.27
N TYR A 96 19.31 -0.93 11.96
CA TYR A 96 20.22 -0.39 10.94
C TYR A 96 19.63 0.88 10.35
N PHE A 97 20.49 1.86 10.08
CA PHE A 97 20.10 3.14 9.50
C PHE A 97 20.70 3.28 8.10
N TYR A 98 19.97 3.95 7.21
CA TYR A 98 20.41 4.22 5.85
C TYR A 98 20.33 5.71 5.55
N GLU A 99 21.24 6.21 4.72
CA GLU A 99 21.24 7.59 4.24
C GLU A 99 21.65 7.65 2.76
N PHE A 100 20.81 8.27 1.93
CA PHE A 100 21.10 8.51 0.52
C PHE A 100 21.77 9.88 0.34
N LEU A 101 23.10 9.87 0.28
CA LEU A 101 23.91 11.09 0.22
C LEU A 101 23.76 11.87 -1.09
N SER A 102 23.58 11.16 -2.22
CA SER A 102 23.46 11.80 -3.54
C SER A 102 22.66 10.94 -4.51
N LEU A 103 21.57 11.51 -5.02
CA LEU A 103 20.79 11.01 -6.15
C LEU A 103 20.85 12.08 -7.24
N ARG A 104 21.83 11.94 -8.15
CA ARG A 104 22.09 12.95 -9.19
C ARG A 104 22.43 12.28 -10.51
N SER A 105 21.78 12.73 -11.56
CA SER A 105 22.17 12.38 -12.92
C SER A 105 23.44 13.13 -13.32
N LEU A 106 24.36 12.42 -13.96
CA LEU A 106 25.57 13.02 -14.55
C LEU A 106 25.25 13.77 -15.86
N ASP A 107 24.16 13.42 -16.53
CA ASP A 107 23.69 14.05 -17.75
C ASP A 107 22.19 14.37 -17.67
N LYS A 108 21.88 15.58 -17.21
CA LYS A 108 20.50 16.06 -17.04
C LYS A 108 19.76 16.31 -18.36
N SER A 109 20.48 16.32 -19.48
CA SER A 109 19.85 16.47 -20.80
C SER A 109 19.22 15.16 -21.28
N ILE A 110 19.74 14.03 -20.78
CA ILE A 110 19.26 12.68 -21.12
C ILE A 110 18.31 12.16 -20.05
N MET A 111 18.67 12.31 -18.77
CA MET A 111 17.95 11.71 -17.66
C MET A 111 17.87 12.67 -16.48
N ALA A 112 16.67 12.84 -15.93
CA ALA A 112 16.46 13.59 -14.69
C ALA A 112 17.20 12.91 -13.52
N ASP A 113 17.31 13.62 -12.39
CA ASP A 113 17.89 13.02 -11.19
C ASP A 113 17.05 11.79 -10.75
N PRO A 114 17.70 10.67 -10.39
CA PRO A 114 17.00 9.45 -10.00
C PRO A 114 16.16 9.68 -8.75
N THR A 115 15.06 8.94 -8.63
CA THR A 115 14.14 9.08 -7.47
C THR A 115 13.97 7.76 -6.75
N ILE A 116 13.71 7.85 -5.44
CA ILE A 116 13.42 6.72 -4.57
C ILE A 116 12.03 6.88 -3.95
N ASN A 117 11.38 5.77 -3.66
CA ASN A 117 10.05 5.74 -3.04
C ASN A 117 10.07 5.68 -1.50
N ILE A 118 11.24 5.90 -0.89
CA ILE A 118 11.47 5.92 0.56
C ILE A 118 12.12 7.25 0.97
N PRO A 119 12.08 7.66 2.25
CA PRO A 119 12.79 8.84 2.73
C PRO A 119 14.30 8.75 2.46
N LEU A 120 14.99 9.88 2.30
CA LEU A 120 16.46 9.91 2.10
C LEU A 120 17.26 9.42 3.32
N LEU A 121 16.67 9.46 4.51
CA LEU A 121 17.25 8.98 5.77
C LEU A 121 16.17 8.17 6.50
N GLY A 122 16.53 7.00 7.01
CA GLY A 122 15.57 6.15 7.73
C GLY A 122 16.20 4.91 8.36
N THR A 123 15.36 4.00 8.81
CA THR A 123 15.76 2.68 9.34
C THR A 123 15.50 1.59 8.31
N VAL A 124 16.39 0.61 8.24
CA VAL A 124 16.19 -0.60 7.45
C VAL A 124 15.10 -1.43 8.11
N PRO A 125 14.09 -1.89 7.37
CA PRO A 125 13.00 -2.66 7.95
C PRO A 125 13.43 -4.03 8.43
N HIS A 126 12.87 -4.48 9.54
CA HIS A 126 12.90 -5.88 9.91
C HIS A 126 11.85 -6.66 9.13
N LYS A 127 12.09 -7.95 8.88
CA LYS A 127 11.09 -8.83 8.25
C LYS A 127 9.74 -8.72 8.99
N ALA A 128 8.68 -8.40 8.24
CA ALA A 128 7.39 -7.92 8.73
C ALA A 128 6.85 -8.59 10.01
N SER A 129 7.10 -7.93 11.14
CA SER A 129 6.30 -8.00 12.36
C SER A 129 5.92 -6.61 12.88
N ALA A 130 6.24 -5.55 12.12
CA ALA A 130 5.97 -4.18 12.52
C ALA A 130 4.47 -3.84 12.33
N LEU A 131 3.78 -3.57 13.43
CA LEU A 131 2.48 -2.90 13.41
C LEU A 131 2.72 -1.39 13.25
N CYS A 132 2.30 -0.82 12.11
CA CYS A 132 2.40 0.62 11.89
C CYS A 132 1.33 1.38 12.68
N ALA A 133 1.76 2.40 13.42
CA ALA A 133 0.91 3.43 13.97
C ALA A 133 1.41 4.81 13.48
N PRO A 134 0.71 5.52 12.57
CA PRO A 134 -0.59 5.17 11.98
C PRO A 134 -0.51 4.02 10.98
N ARG A 135 -1.60 3.26 10.83
CA ARG A 135 -1.68 2.17 9.84
C ARG A 135 -1.58 2.69 8.40
N CYS A 136 -0.96 1.91 7.52
CA CYS A 136 -0.90 2.20 6.10
C CYS A 136 -2.28 2.06 5.43
N MET A 137 -2.66 3.04 4.61
CA MET A 137 -3.91 3.11 3.85
C MET A 137 -3.71 2.65 2.41
N ASN A 138 -4.82 2.50 1.68
CA ASN A 138 -4.83 2.27 0.22
C ASN A 138 -3.99 1.08 -0.26
N GLY A 139 -3.78 0.08 0.61
CA GLY A 139 -2.95 -1.09 0.31
C GLY A 139 -1.45 -0.87 0.51
N GLY A 140 -1.04 0.21 1.18
CA GLY A 140 0.34 0.44 1.57
C GLY A 140 0.86 -0.64 2.51
N LEU A 141 2.12 -1.00 2.32
CA LEU A 141 2.81 -2.01 3.12
C LEU A 141 3.48 -1.33 4.31
N CYS A 142 3.19 -1.84 5.51
CA CYS A 142 3.91 -1.42 6.71
C CYS A 142 5.23 -2.16 6.80
N VAL A 143 6.34 -1.42 6.81
CA VAL A 143 7.69 -2.00 6.85
C VAL A 143 8.36 -1.80 8.21
N THR A 144 8.15 -0.64 8.84
CA THR A 144 8.56 -0.36 10.23
C THR A 144 7.50 0.51 10.90
N PRO A 145 7.47 0.61 12.25
CA PRO A 145 6.51 1.46 12.92
C PRO A 145 6.52 2.90 12.39
N GLY A 146 5.41 3.31 11.76
CA GLY A 146 5.24 4.66 11.22
C GLY A 146 5.78 4.88 9.81
N LEU A 147 6.31 3.84 9.15
CA LEU A 147 6.78 3.91 7.76
C LEU A 147 5.97 2.99 6.85
N CYS A 148 5.32 3.60 5.86
CA CYS A 148 4.52 2.90 4.85
C CYS A 148 5.15 3.03 3.47
N ILE A 149 5.31 1.90 2.77
CA ILE A 149 5.57 1.91 1.33
C ILE A 149 4.23 2.03 0.61
N CYS A 150 4.07 3.10 -0.16
CA CYS A 150 2.82 3.41 -0.85
C CYS A 150 2.74 2.80 -2.24
N PRO A 151 1.57 2.28 -2.64
CA PRO A 151 1.37 1.80 -4.00
C PRO A 151 1.42 2.97 -5.00
N PRO A 152 1.67 2.70 -6.29
CA PRO A 152 1.72 3.74 -7.32
C PRO A 152 0.49 4.63 -7.30
N GLY A 153 0.71 5.95 -7.32
CA GLY A 153 -0.34 6.96 -7.25
C GLY A 153 -0.74 7.38 -5.84
N PHE A 154 -0.13 6.83 -4.78
CA PHE A 154 -0.33 7.26 -3.39
C PHE A 154 0.97 7.69 -2.73
N TYR A 155 0.87 8.57 -1.73
CA TYR A 155 1.98 9.11 -0.96
C TYR A 155 1.53 9.57 0.43
N GLY A 156 2.49 10.02 1.25
CA GLY A 156 2.27 10.41 2.64
C GLY A 156 2.66 9.30 3.62
N ILE A 157 2.82 9.66 4.90
CA ILE A 157 3.34 8.74 5.94
C ILE A 157 2.48 7.49 6.13
N SER A 158 1.19 7.59 5.84
CA SER A 158 0.21 6.51 5.92
C SER A 158 -0.39 6.16 4.55
N CYS A 159 0.21 6.61 3.44
CA CYS A 159 -0.33 6.41 2.08
C CYS A 159 -1.77 6.92 1.89
N ASP A 160 -2.15 7.94 2.65
CA ASP A 160 -3.47 8.52 2.68
C ASP A 160 -3.70 9.56 1.58
N LYS A 161 -2.63 10.09 0.97
CA LYS A 161 -2.70 11.08 -0.09
C LYS A 161 -2.59 10.40 -1.45
N ALA A 162 -3.37 10.84 -2.42
CA ALA A 162 -3.31 10.37 -3.80
C ALA A 162 -2.67 11.43 -4.69
N ASN A 163 -1.81 11.01 -5.61
CA ASN A 163 -1.24 11.89 -6.63
C ASN A 163 -2.29 12.11 -7.72
N CYS A 164 -3.01 13.22 -7.59
CA CYS A 164 -4.10 13.59 -8.47
C CYS A 164 -3.61 14.56 -9.53
N THR A 165 -3.13 14.02 -10.64
CA THR A 165 -2.83 14.82 -11.84
C THR A 165 -4.09 15.34 -12.52
N THR A 166 -5.22 14.66 -12.28
CA THR A 166 -6.52 14.92 -12.91
C THR A 166 -7.43 15.70 -11.96
N THR A 167 -7.95 16.84 -12.41
CA THR A 167 -8.92 17.64 -11.64
C THR A 167 -10.29 16.95 -11.62
N CYS A 168 -10.87 16.74 -10.44
CA CYS A 168 -12.27 16.33 -10.30
C CYS A 168 -13.18 17.55 -10.37
N PHE A 169 -14.20 17.52 -11.23
CA PHE A 169 -15.17 18.60 -11.38
C PHE A 169 -16.29 18.50 -10.35
N ASN A 170 -17.07 19.59 -10.23
CA ASN A 170 -18.33 19.64 -9.48
C ASN A 170 -18.21 19.20 -8.00
N GLY A 171 -17.05 19.40 -7.38
CA GLY A 171 -16.79 19.00 -5.99
C GLY A 171 -16.47 17.52 -5.79
N GLY A 172 -16.09 16.79 -6.85
CA GLY A 172 -15.57 15.43 -6.74
C GLY A 172 -14.27 15.36 -5.95
N THR A 173 -14.06 14.26 -5.24
CA THR A 173 -12.83 14.01 -4.48
C THR A 173 -11.97 13.00 -5.21
N CYS A 174 -10.76 13.38 -5.58
CA CYS A 174 -9.83 12.44 -6.19
C CYS A 174 -9.34 11.41 -5.16
N PHE A 175 -9.37 10.13 -5.54
CA PHE A 175 -8.94 9.03 -4.68
C PHE A 175 -7.93 8.10 -5.34
N TYR A 176 -7.68 8.26 -6.64
CA TYR A 176 -6.65 7.55 -7.40
C TYR A 176 -6.33 8.33 -8.69
N LEU A 177 -5.19 8.04 -9.31
CA LEU A 177 -4.81 8.59 -10.62
C LEU A 177 -5.96 8.45 -11.62
N GLY A 178 -6.45 9.60 -12.10
CA GLY A 178 -7.54 9.65 -13.08
C GLY A 178 -8.92 9.19 -12.58
N LYS A 179 -9.11 8.94 -11.28
CA LYS A 179 -10.42 8.53 -10.73
C LYS A 179 -10.90 9.42 -9.60
N CYS A 180 -12.15 9.87 -9.75
CA CYS A 180 -12.85 10.71 -8.81
C CYS A 180 -14.01 9.99 -8.11
N ILE A 181 -14.16 10.22 -6.81
CA ILE A 181 -15.38 9.93 -6.06
C ILE A 181 -16.35 11.07 -6.36
N CYS A 182 -17.45 10.75 -7.03
CA CYS A 182 -18.42 11.74 -7.45
C CYS A 182 -19.52 11.98 -6.41
N PRO A 183 -19.93 13.25 -6.20
CA PRO A 183 -21.10 13.57 -5.41
C PRO A 183 -22.36 12.92 -5.97
N ALA A 184 -23.37 12.71 -5.12
CA ALA A 184 -24.59 12.02 -5.50
C ALA A 184 -25.29 12.69 -6.72
N GLY A 185 -25.54 11.90 -7.77
CA GLY A 185 -26.15 12.38 -9.01
C GLY A 185 -25.15 12.84 -10.07
N LEU A 186 -23.85 12.58 -9.87
CA LEU A 186 -22.79 12.76 -10.86
C LEU A 186 -22.06 11.43 -11.11
N GLU A 187 -21.58 11.24 -12.35
CA GLU A 187 -20.79 10.10 -12.83
C GLU A 187 -19.72 10.61 -13.83
N GLY A 188 -18.92 9.71 -14.38
CA GLY A 188 -17.74 10.04 -15.20
C GLY A 188 -16.45 9.99 -14.38
N ASP A 189 -15.31 9.85 -15.06
CA ASP A 189 -14.01 9.69 -14.40
C ASP A 189 -13.60 10.96 -13.64
N GLN A 190 -14.13 12.12 -14.05
CA GLN A 190 -13.92 13.43 -13.43
C GLN A 190 -15.20 14.06 -12.86
N CYS A 191 -16.29 13.30 -12.72
CA CYS A 191 -17.58 13.79 -12.22
C CYS A 191 -18.26 14.85 -13.10
N GLU A 192 -18.04 14.77 -14.40
CA GLU A 192 -18.54 15.67 -15.43
C GLU A 192 -19.96 15.33 -15.92
N ILE A 193 -20.42 14.10 -15.70
CA ILE A 193 -21.72 13.61 -16.19
C ILE A 193 -22.76 13.74 -15.09
N SER A 194 -23.86 14.44 -15.35
CA SER A 194 -25.00 14.48 -14.42
C SER A 194 -25.97 13.33 -14.66
N LYS A 195 -26.22 12.51 -13.62
CA LYS A 195 -27.19 11.41 -13.65
C LYS A 195 -28.39 11.71 -12.76
N CYS A 196 -29.56 11.71 -13.39
CA CYS A 196 -30.82 11.85 -12.68
C CYS A 196 -31.37 10.46 -12.37
N HIS A 197 -31.76 10.22 -11.12
CA HIS A 197 -32.41 8.97 -10.74
C HIS A 197 -33.76 8.82 -11.44
N GLN A 198 -34.46 9.93 -11.68
CA GLN A 198 -35.64 10.02 -12.54
C GLN A 198 -35.30 10.78 -13.82
N LEU A 199 -35.57 10.18 -14.99
CA LEU A 199 -35.22 10.81 -16.27
C LEU A 199 -36.02 12.11 -16.50
N CYS A 200 -35.31 13.14 -16.98
CA CYS A 200 -35.93 14.36 -17.48
C CYS A 200 -36.71 14.06 -18.75
N ARG A 201 -38.02 14.36 -18.76
CA ARG A 201 -38.88 14.15 -19.92
C ARG A 201 -38.83 15.34 -20.87
N ASN A 202 -39.45 15.19 -22.04
CA ASN A 202 -39.69 16.28 -23.00
C ASN A 202 -38.42 17.03 -23.42
N GLY A 203 -37.31 16.31 -23.57
CA GLY A 203 -36.01 16.86 -23.96
C GLY A 203 -35.30 17.67 -22.87
N GLY A 204 -35.71 17.57 -21.61
CA GLY A 204 -35.01 18.21 -20.49
C GLY A 204 -33.61 17.61 -20.29
N LYS A 205 -32.62 18.46 -19.95
CA LYS A 205 -31.26 18.02 -19.66
C LYS A 205 -31.07 17.85 -18.15
N CYS A 206 -30.52 16.72 -17.73
CA CYS A 206 -30.18 16.49 -16.33
C CYS A 206 -29.03 17.41 -15.91
N THR A 207 -29.17 18.07 -14.77
CA THR A 207 -28.13 18.96 -14.20
C THR A 207 -27.78 18.60 -12.76
N GLY A 208 -28.14 17.41 -12.29
CA GLY A 208 -27.83 16.90 -10.95
C GLY A 208 -28.94 16.02 -10.38
N LYS A 209 -28.89 15.72 -9.08
CA LYS A 209 -29.85 14.82 -8.39
C LYS A 209 -31.31 15.28 -8.55
N ASN A 210 -32.04 14.66 -9.47
CA ASN A 210 -33.44 14.94 -9.82
C ASN A 210 -33.72 16.42 -10.17
N LYS A 211 -32.72 17.13 -10.69
CA LYS A 211 -32.89 18.49 -11.21
C LYS A 211 -32.78 18.46 -12.72
N CYS A 212 -33.87 18.83 -13.38
CA CYS A 212 -33.95 18.90 -14.83
C CYS A 212 -34.00 20.35 -15.31
N LYS A 213 -33.13 20.68 -16.26
CA LYS A 213 -33.26 21.89 -17.05
C LYS A 213 -34.22 21.63 -18.20
N CYS A 214 -35.43 22.18 -18.10
CA CYS A 214 -36.50 21.93 -19.06
C CYS A 214 -36.36 22.76 -20.34
N SER A 215 -36.79 22.16 -21.45
CA SER A 215 -36.95 22.85 -22.74
C SER A 215 -38.11 23.86 -22.69
N LYS A 216 -38.09 24.85 -23.59
CA LYS A 216 -39.05 25.97 -23.58
C LYS A 216 -40.51 25.48 -23.59
N GLY A 217 -41.23 25.85 -22.54
CA GLY A 217 -42.66 25.53 -22.36
C GLY A 217 -42.96 24.25 -21.59
N TYR A 218 -41.95 23.65 -20.95
CA TYR A 218 -42.11 22.59 -19.97
C TYR A 218 -41.58 23.04 -18.60
N GLN A 219 -42.22 22.60 -17.52
CA GLN A 219 -41.87 22.97 -16.15
C GLN A 219 -42.06 21.80 -15.16
N GLY A 220 -41.62 22.00 -13.93
CA GLY A 220 -41.59 20.99 -12.87
C GLY A 220 -40.28 20.19 -12.84
N ASP A 221 -40.03 19.48 -11.73
CA ASP A 221 -38.73 18.86 -11.42
C ASP A 221 -38.25 17.84 -12.47
N LEU A 222 -39.18 17.22 -13.20
CA LEU A 222 -38.91 16.23 -14.26
C LEU A 222 -39.34 16.70 -15.65
N CYS A 223 -39.71 17.98 -15.80
CA CYS A 223 -40.21 18.56 -17.06
C CYS A 223 -41.50 17.93 -17.60
N TRP A 224 -42.37 17.43 -16.71
CA TRP A 224 -43.63 16.79 -17.07
C TRP A 224 -44.72 17.79 -17.46
N HIS A 225 -44.75 18.99 -16.88
CA HIS A 225 -45.85 19.93 -17.10
C HIS A 225 -45.60 20.77 -18.37
N GLY A 226 -46.31 20.46 -19.44
CA GLY A 226 -46.19 21.12 -20.74
C GLY A 226 -47.13 22.32 -20.94
N ARG A 227 -47.02 22.94 -22.13
CA ARG A 227 -47.64 24.22 -22.53
C ARG A 227 -49.17 24.26 -22.59
N HIS A 228 -49.87 23.19 -22.22
CA HIS A 228 -51.33 23.17 -22.19
C HIS A 228 -51.87 22.44 -20.95
N CYS A 229 -51.71 23.04 -19.78
CA CYS A 229 -52.72 22.85 -18.74
C CYS A 229 -53.96 23.64 -19.18
N ASN A 230 -54.93 22.95 -19.79
CA ASN A 230 -56.26 23.51 -20.00
C ASN A 230 -56.83 23.81 -18.62
N LYS A 231 -56.89 25.10 -18.23
CA LYS A 231 -57.54 25.57 -17.01
C LYS A 231 -59.05 25.30 -17.14
N ARG A 232 -59.48 24.06 -16.89
CA ARG A 232 -60.91 23.71 -16.88
C ARG A 232 -61.33 22.65 -15.87
N TYR A 233 -60.55 22.49 -14.81
CA TYR A 233 -61.04 21.99 -13.52
C TYR A 233 -60.42 22.95 -12.49
N GLY A 234 -61.07 24.05 -12.14
CA GLY A 234 -62.32 24.04 -11.38
C GLY A 234 -61.91 24.05 -9.92
N ALA A 235 -61.80 25.26 -9.35
CA ALA A 235 -61.68 25.44 -7.92
C ALA A 235 -62.83 24.71 -7.20
N SER A 236 -62.54 24.23 -5.98
CA SER A 236 -63.46 23.59 -5.03
C SER A 236 -63.50 22.05 -5.08
N LEU A 237 -62.72 21.42 -4.19
CA LEU A 237 -63.30 20.48 -3.23
C LEU A 237 -62.38 20.36 -2.01
N MET A 238 -62.84 20.94 -0.90
CA MET A 238 -62.37 20.60 0.43
C MET A 238 -62.73 19.14 0.74
N ASN A 239 -61.85 18.48 1.50
CA ASN A 239 -62.06 17.25 2.27
C ASN A 239 -62.33 15.95 1.51
N ALA A 240 -61.32 15.07 1.49
CA ALA A 240 -61.53 13.63 1.59
C ALA A 240 -60.28 12.93 2.14
N LEU A 241 -60.34 12.61 3.43
CA LEU A 241 -59.89 11.39 4.12
C LEU A 241 -58.60 10.68 3.62
N ARG A 242 -57.62 10.66 4.54
CA ARG A 242 -56.55 9.65 4.63
C ARG A 242 -57.09 8.22 4.47
N PRO A 243 -56.35 7.36 3.75
CA PRO A 243 -56.26 5.95 4.08
C PRO A 243 -54.90 5.62 4.72
N THR A 244 -54.97 4.81 5.75
CA THR A 244 -53.86 4.23 6.52
C THR A 244 -53.32 2.94 5.88
N GLY A 245 -52.04 2.66 6.11
CA GLY A 245 -51.39 1.35 5.94
C GLY A 245 -50.49 1.24 4.70
N THR A 246 -49.34 0.56 4.69
CA THR A 246 -48.59 -0.21 5.70
C THR A 246 -47.19 -0.49 5.13
N LYS A 247 -46.20 -0.62 6.04
CA LYS A 247 -44.93 -1.38 5.92
C LYS A 247 -43.86 -0.92 4.92
N HIS A 248 -42.71 -0.52 5.44
CA HIS A 248 -41.43 -1.03 4.94
C HIS A 248 -40.45 -1.34 6.10
N ARG A 249 -40.01 -2.60 6.08
CA ARG A 249 -39.09 -3.29 6.98
C ARG A 249 -37.69 -2.71 6.83
N GLN A 250 -37.08 -2.25 7.93
CA GLN A 250 -35.66 -1.89 7.94
C GLN A 250 -34.83 -3.18 7.91
N HIS A 251 -33.93 -3.29 6.92
CA HIS A 251 -32.89 -4.30 6.87
C HIS A 251 -31.56 -3.65 7.24
N THR A 252 -30.98 -4.11 8.34
CA THR A 252 -29.59 -3.89 8.75
C THR A 252 -28.67 -4.85 7.97
N PRO A 253 -27.50 -4.41 7.48
CA PRO A 253 -26.44 -5.33 7.08
C PRO A 253 -25.45 -5.54 8.25
N SER A 254 -25.11 -6.81 8.47
CA SER A 254 -24.09 -7.30 9.42
C SER A 254 -22.68 -7.18 8.81
N PRO A 255 -21.59 -7.11 9.62
CA PRO A 255 -20.23 -6.94 9.13
C PRO A 255 -19.63 -8.26 8.64
N LYS A 256 -18.98 -8.24 7.46
CA LYS A 256 -18.24 -9.39 6.91
C LYS A 256 -16.80 -9.42 7.42
N LYS A 257 -16.40 -10.64 7.79
CA LYS A 257 -15.13 -11.08 8.40
C LYS A 257 -13.95 -10.93 7.42
N ALA A 258 -12.78 -10.62 7.97
CA ALA A 258 -11.51 -10.53 7.25
C ALA A 258 -10.95 -11.93 6.95
N GLU A 259 -10.46 -12.13 5.72
CA GLU A 259 -9.69 -13.30 5.29
C GLU A 259 -8.21 -12.89 5.25
N GLU A 260 -7.37 -13.69 5.89
CA GLU A 260 -5.93 -13.50 6.10
C GLU A 260 -5.14 -13.82 4.82
N ARG A 261 -4.31 -12.87 4.35
CA ARG A 261 -3.57 -12.99 3.08
C ARG A 261 -2.08 -13.18 3.37
N HIS A 262 -1.52 -14.29 2.91
CA HIS A 262 -0.08 -14.56 2.90
C HIS A 262 0.69 -13.45 2.15
N ILE A 263 1.81 -12.99 2.72
CA ILE A 263 2.60 -11.84 2.26
C ILE A 263 3.88 -12.31 1.54
N PRO A 264 4.19 -11.83 0.31
CA PRO A 264 5.47 -12.03 -0.37
C PRO A 264 6.55 -11.01 0.07
N PRO A 265 7.85 -11.29 -0.10
CA PRO A 265 8.95 -10.41 0.34
C PRO A 265 8.99 -9.04 -0.39
N GLU A 266 9.55 -8.02 0.28
CA GLU A 266 9.54 -6.58 -0.09
C GLU A 266 10.31 -6.27 -1.38
N SER A 267 10.07 -5.13 -2.04
CA SER A 267 10.80 -4.67 -3.24
C SER A 267 10.78 -3.13 -3.34
N ASN A 268 11.94 -2.45 -3.42
CA ASN A 268 12.05 -0.97 -3.48
C ASN A 268 12.51 -0.48 -4.85
N TYR A 269 11.78 0.44 -5.48
CA TYR A 269 12.08 0.91 -6.82
C TYR A 269 13.05 2.11 -6.81
N ILE A 270 14.15 2.02 -7.56
CA ILE A 270 14.99 3.16 -7.97
C ILE A 270 14.60 3.51 -9.41
N TRP A 271 14.16 4.74 -9.65
CA TRP A 271 13.89 5.31 -10.98
C TRP A 271 15.15 5.93 -11.56
#